data_AF-A0A673XWD3-F1
#
_entry.id   AF-A0A673XWD3-F1
#
_cell.length_a   1.000
_cell.length_b   1.000
_cell.length_c   1.000
_cell.angle_alpha   90.00
_cell.angle_beta   90.00
_cell.angle_gamma   90.00
#
_symmetry.space_group_name_H-M   'P 1'
#
loop_
_entity.id
_entity.type
_entity.pdbx_description
1 polymer ?
#
loop_
_entity_poly.entity_id
_entity_poly.type
_entity_poly.pdbx_seq_one_letter_code
_entity_poly.pdbx_strand_id
1 'polypeptide(L)'
;RKTRLPADLASFHFLSTFSSSVSAAKATFYHSKFQASASNPRKLFATFSSLLNPPPPSLSADDFVNHFEKKVDDIRSSFAKSNDTAGPAHTALPCALTSFSPLSPDEISRLVTAGRPTTCPLDPIPSSLLQTISGDLLTSLINSSLTAGYVPSVFKRARIAPLLKKPTLDPSDVNNYRPVSLLSFLSKTLERAVLGQLSCYLSQNDLLDPNQSGFKTGHSTETALLCVTEALRTAKANSLSSALILLDLSAAFDTVNHQILLSTLSELGISGAAHAWIASYLTGRSYQVAWRESVSAPRALTTGVPQGSVLGPLLFSLYTKSLGSVISSHGLSYHCYADDTQLIFSFPPSDNQVANRISACLADISVWMTDHHLKLNLGKTELLFLSGKDCPFHDLAITVDNSLVSSSQSAKNLGVILDNTLSFSTNIKAVTRSCRFMLYNIRRVRPCLTQEAAQVLIQALVISRLDYCNSLLAGLPACAIKPLQLIQNAAARLVFNLPKFSHVTPLLRWLPVEARIRYKTMVLAYGAVRGTAPPYLQALHPNKGTAFIHLWPARLPTSEEAQFPLSPVKTVRCSGTPMVEQAHSRRQDSGVNHHLPETPETPPPPKRFRCTIVKWLFHWIS
;
A
#
# COMPACT_ATOMS: atom_id res chain seq x y z
N ARG A 1 38.96 -18.16 31.88
CA ARG A 1 39.18 -19.38 31.05
C ARG A 1 40.42 -19.28 30.16
N LYS A 2 41.01 -18.09 29.95
CA LYS A 2 42.18 -17.92 29.05
C LYS A 2 43.48 -18.47 29.66
N THR A 3 43.60 -18.50 31.01
CA THR A 3 44.86 -18.88 31.68
C THR A 3 44.81 -20.22 32.40
N ARG A 4 43.65 -20.90 32.44
CA ARG A 4 43.40 -22.15 33.19
C ARG A 4 43.72 -22.11 34.70
N LEU A 5 43.97 -20.94 35.28
CA LEU A 5 44.21 -20.78 36.72
C LEU A 5 42.90 -20.87 37.53
N PRO A 6 42.93 -21.33 38.79
CA PRO A 6 41.76 -21.39 39.67
C PRO A 6 41.04 -20.03 39.86
N ALA A 7 41.78 -18.93 39.97
CA ALA A 7 41.22 -17.58 40.09
C ALA A 7 40.47 -17.12 38.82
N ASP A 8 40.94 -17.57 37.66
CA ASP A 8 40.37 -17.32 36.34
C ASP A 8 39.05 -18.09 36.13
N LEU A 9 38.93 -19.26 36.78
CA LEU A 9 37.72 -20.07 36.84
C LEU A 9 36.69 -19.45 37.79
N ALA A 10 37.11 -19.01 38.98
CA ALA A 10 36.24 -18.32 39.94
C ALA A 10 35.65 -17.03 39.35
N SER A 11 36.47 -16.21 38.68
CA SER A 11 36.03 -14.98 37.99
C SER A 11 35.04 -15.29 36.87
N PHE A 12 35.26 -16.38 36.11
CA PHE A 12 34.31 -16.84 35.09
C PHE A 12 32.98 -17.27 35.70
N HIS A 13 32.99 -18.03 36.81
CA HIS A 13 31.75 -18.42 37.50
C HIS A 13 30.99 -17.20 38.03
N PHE A 14 31.68 -16.25 38.66
CA PHE A 14 31.06 -15.01 39.12
C PHE A 14 30.42 -14.23 37.97
N LEU A 15 31.16 -13.96 36.88
CA LEU A 15 30.64 -13.24 35.72
C LEU A 15 29.50 -13.99 35.03
N SER A 16 29.57 -15.32 34.96
CA SER A 16 28.51 -16.17 34.41
C SER A 16 27.24 -16.09 35.26
N THR A 17 27.36 -16.18 36.58
CA THR A 17 26.23 -16.06 37.51
C THR A 17 25.64 -14.65 37.48
N PHE A 18 26.47 -13.61 37.53
CA PHE A 18 26.03 -12.22 37.42
C PHE A 18 25.31 -11.96 36.08
N SER A 19 25.89 -12.39 34.96
CA SER A 19 25.29 -12.28 33.63
C SER A 19 23.96 -13.02 33.53
N SER A 20 23.86 -14.23 34.12
CA SER A 20 22.63 -15.01 34.19
C SER A 20 21.56 -14.28 35.00
N SER A 21 21.90 -13.76 36.19
CA SER A 21 20.97 -13.02 37.05
C SER A 21 20.46 -11.73 36.41
N VAL A 22 21.35 -10.95 35.77
CA VAL A 22 20.97 -9.74 35.01
C VAL A 22 20.06 -10.10 33.84
N SER A 23 20.37 -11.18 33.13
CA SER A 23 19.54 -11.67 32.01
C SER A 23 18.16 -12.12 32.48
N ALA A 24 18.07 -12.82 33.61
CA ALA A 24 16.81 -13.26 34.20
C ALA A 24 15.96 -12.08 34.71
N ALA A 25 16.58 -11.11 35.37
CA ALA A 25 15.91 -9.88 35.82
C ALA A 25 15.36 -9.08 34.63
N LYS A 26 16.19 -8.90 33.58
CA LYS A 26 15.78 -8.24 32.34
C LYS A 26 14.63 -9.00 31.66
N ALA A 27 14.73 -10.33 31.57
CA ALA A 27 13.68 -11.16 30.98
C ALA A 27 12.35 -10.98 31.73
N THR A 28 12.39 -11.01 33.07
CA THR A 28 11.21 -10.84 33.93
C THR A 28 10.57 -9.45 33.75
N PHE A 29 11.38 -8.38 33.76
CA PHE A 29 10.89 -7.01 33.56
C PHE A 29 10.23 -6.82 32.19
N TYR A 30 10.86 -7.30 31.12
CA TYR A 30 10.26 -7.17 29.80
C TYR A 30 9.08 -8.12 29.59
N HIS A 31 9.08 -9.30 30.23
CA HIS A 31 7.95 -10.23 30.20
C HIS A 31 6.69 -9.60 30.79
N SER A 32 6.78 -8.96 31.96
CA SER A 32 5.65 -8.24 32.55
C SER A 32 5.21 -7.07 31.67
N LYS A 33 6.15 -6.34 31.04
CA LYS A 33 5.84 -5.25 30.11
C LYS A 33 5.12 -5.73 28.84
N PHE A 34 5.51 -6.90 28.30
CA PHE A 34 4.83 -7.52 27.16
C PHE A 34 3.45 -8.06 27.54
N GLN A 35 3.30 -8.65 28.73
CA GLN A 35 1.99 -9.06 29.27
C GLN A 35 1.05 -7.85 29.39
N ALA A 36 1.52 -6.74 29.97
CA ALA A 36 0.75 -5.50 30.09
C ALA A 36 0.41 -4.88 28.72
N SER A 37 1.18 -5.19 27.67
CA SER A 37 0.97 -4.70 26.30
C SER A 37 0.19 -5.65 25.41
N ALA A 38 -0.27 -6.81 25.91
CA ALA A 38 -0.90 -7.86 25.11
C ALA A 38 -2.15 -7.39 24.34
N SER A 39 -2.88 -6.42 24.90
CA SER A 39 -4.07 -5.83 24.27
C SER A 39 -3.77 -4.69 23.29
N ASN A 40 -2.53 -4.17 23.27
CA ASN A 40 -2.16 -3.00 22.47
C ASN A 40 -0.93 -3.28 21.57
N PRO A 41 -1.16 -3.62 20.29
CA PRO A 41 -0.07 -3.88 19.34
C PRO A 41 0.95 -2.74 19.24
N ARG A 42 0.55 -1.47 19.32
CA ARG A 42 1.50 -0.34 19.22
C ARG A 42 2.51 -0.34 20.37
N LYS A 43 2.03 -0.55 21.60
CA LYS A 43 2.91 -0.65 22.79
C LYS A 43 3.82 -1.87 22.70
N LEU A 44 3.30 -2.98 22.19
CA LEU A 44 4.07 -4.20 21.94
C LEU A 44 5.20 -3.94 20.94
N PHE A 45 4.92 -3.34 19.77
CA PHE A 45 5.94 -3.02 18.78
C PHE A 45 6.94 -1.98 19.27
N ALA A 46 6.50 -0.96 20.01
CA ALA A 46 7.41 0.03 20.61
C ALA A 46 8.39 -0.63 21.60
N THR A 47 7.89 -1.53 22.45
CA THR A 47 8.72 -2.30 23.41
C THR A 47 9.68 -3.24 22.68
N PHE A 48 9.22 -3.89 21.61
CA PHE A 48 10.08 -4.72 20.76
C PHE A 48 11.18 -3.90 20.08
N SER A 49 10.85 -2.74 19.51
CA SER A 49 11.83 -1.84 18.87
C SER A 49 12.84 -1.29 19.86
N SER A 50 12.44 -0.91 21.09
CA SER A 50 13.37 -0.41 22.11
C SER A 50 14.39 -1.46 22.56
N LEU A 51 14.08 -2.75 22.40
CA LEU A 51 15.00 -3.85 22.72
C LEU A 51 16.04 -4.10 21.63
N LEU A 52 15.81 -3.61 20.40
CA LEU A 52 16.61 -3.93 19.23
C LEU A 52 17.42 -2.76 18.70
N ASN A 53 16.94 -1.53 18.87
CA ASN A 53 17.51 -0.35 18.23
C ASN A 53 18.20 0.58 19.26
N PRO A 54 19.40 1.11 18.95
CA PRO A 54 20.02 2.19 19.72
C PRO A 54 19.24 3.52 19.59
N PRO A 55 19.44 4.48 20.51
CA PRO A 55 18.79 5.79 20.43
C PRO A 55 19.24 6.57 19.17
N PRO A 56 18.35 7.40 18.57
CA PRO A 56 18.62 8.07 17.30
C PRO A 56 19.57 9.29 17.41
N PRO A 57 20.20 9.70 16.28
CA PRO A 57 21.23 10.76 16.22
C PRO A 57 20.68 12.20 16.34
N SER A 58 21.60 13.16 16.45
CA SER A 58 21.43 14.60 16.75
C SER A 58 20.95 15.47 15.56
N LEU A 59 19.81 15.14 14.96
CA LEU A 59 19.15 16.02 13.97
C LEU A 59 18.11 16.93 14.62
N SER A 60 17.94 18.14 14.07
CA SER A 60 16.92 19.12 14.48
C SER A 60 15.71 19.13 13.52
N ALA A 61 14.62 19.80 13.92
CA ALA A 61 13.44 19.98 13.05
C ALA A 61 13.77 20.87 11.83
N ASP A 62 14.64 21.86 11.98
CA ASP A 62 15.00 22.80 10.91
C ASP A 62 15.88 22.14 9.84
N ASP A 63 16.72 21.16 10.21
CA ASP A 63 17.47 20.35 9.22
C ASP A 63 16.54 19.67 8.22
N PHE A 64 15.40 19.15 8.71
CA PHE A 64 14.39 18.53 7.88
C PHE A 64 13.63 19.55 7.02
N VAL A 65 13.27 20.71 7.58
CA VAL A 65 12.62 21.79 6.82
C VAL A 65 13.50 22.20 5.64
N ASN A 66 14.76 22.55 5.92
CA ASN A 66 15.72 22.99 4.92
C ASN A 66 15.91 21.92 3.84
N HIS A 67 15.99 20.64 4.22
CA HIS A 67 16.12 19.55 3.28
C HIS A 67 14.88 19.39 2.38
N PHE A 68 13.68 19.36 2.95
CA PHE A 68 12.45 19.14 2.18
C PHE A 68 12.15 20.31 1.25
N GLU A 69 12.33 21.55 1.69
CA GLU A 69 12.14 22.75 0.85
C GLU A 69 13.17 22.80 -0.27
N LYS A 70 14.47 22.70 0.07
CA LYS A 70 15.54 22.72 -0.94
C LYS A 70 15.32 21.67 -2.02
N LYS A 71 14.94 20.45 -1.64
CA LYS A 71 14.69 19.37 -2.60
C LYS A 71 13.56 19.72 -3.58
N VAL A 72 12.48 20.34 -3.11
CA VAL A 72 11.35 20.75 -3.96
C VAL A 72 11.75 21.95 -4.82
N ASP A 73 12.45 22.93 -4.26
CA ASP A 73 12.91 24.13 -4.97
C ASP A 73 13.96 23.82 -6.04
N ASP A 74 14.89 22.91 -5.78
CA ASP A 74 15.88 22.41 -6.75
C ASP A 74 15.17 21.70 -7.94
N ILE A 75 14.07 21.00 -7.69
CA ILE A 75 13.27 20.38 -8.76
C ILE A 75 12.49 21.46 -9.52
N ARG A 76 11.84 22.39 -8.81
CA ARG A 76 11.04 23.46 -9.43
C ARG A 76 11.87 24.39 -10.31
N SER A 77 13.05 24.78 -9.84
CA SER A 77 13.96 25.65 -10.61
C SER A 77 14.39 25.02 -11.93
N SER A 78 14.33 23.69 -12.06
CA SER A 78 14.60 23.00 -13.33
C SER A 78 13.50 23.18 -14.39
N PHE A 79 12.29 23.60 -13.99
CA PHE A 79 11.15 23.79 -14.90
C PHE A 79 10.95 25.24 -15.35
N ALA A 80 11.72 26.21 -14.85
CA ALA A 80 11.51 27.64 -15.08
C ALA A 80 11.77 28.14 -16.53
N LYS A 81 11.83 27.24 -17.51
CA LYS A 81 12.11 27.54 -18.93
C LYS A 81 10.98 27.21 -19.90
N SER A 82 9.85 26.65 -19.48
CA SER A 82 8.70 26.46 -20.36
C SER A 82 7.81 27.71 -20.36
N ASN A 83 7.66 28.35 -21.52
CA ASN A 83 6.64 29.36 -21.75
C ASN A 83 5.26 28.73 -21.51
N ASP A 84 4.36 29.46 -20.86
CA ASP A 84 2.94 29.11 -20.75
C ASP A 84 2.33 28.96 -22.16
N THR A 85 2.31 27.74 -22.70
CA THR A 85 1.53 27.41 -23.88
C THR A 85 0.08 27.20 -23.46
N ALA A 86 -0.77 28.13 -23.89
CA ALA A 86 -2.21 28.01 -23.79
C ALA A 86 -2.68 26.66 -24.34
N GLY A 87 -3.41 25.90 -23.51
CA GLY A 87 -3.95 24.59 -23.85
C GLY A 87 -4.94 24.65 -25.03
N PRO A 88 -5.14 23.52 -25.74
CA PRO A 88 -6.05 23.45 -26.89
C PRO A 88 -7.51 23.72 -26.49
N ALA A 89 -8.28 24.27 -27.43
CA ALA A 89 -9.66 24.70 -27.24
C ALA A 89 -10.60 23.58 -26.75
N HIS A 90 -11.40 23.93 -25.75
CA HIS A 90 -12.26 23.03 -24.98
C HIS A 90 -13.43 22.46 -25.79
N THR A 91 -13.60 21.14 -25.77
CA THR A 91 -14.89 20.48 -25.95
C THR A 91 -15.53 20.31 -24.57
N ALA A 92 -16.61 21.05 -24.30
CA ALA A 92 -17.34 20.92 -23.04
C ALA A 92 -17.89 19.50 -22.90
N LEU A 93 -17.50 18.80 -21.83
CA LEU A 93 -18.12 17.52 -21.46
C LEU A 93 -19.61 17.76 -21.17
N PRO A 94 -20.52 16.87 -21.61
CA PRO A 94 -21.96 17.04 -21.43
C PRO A 94 -22.43 16.91 -19.96
N CYS A 95 -21.58 16.38 -19.06
CA CYS A 95 -21.87 16.26 -17.63
C CYS A 95 -20.82 17.01 -16.80
N ALA A 96 -21.24 17.96 -15.97
CA ALA A 96 -20.36 18.77 -15.13
C ALA A 96 -20.69 18.64 -13.64
N LEU A 97 -19.65 18.52 -12.81
CA LEU A 97 -19.76 18.61 -11.35
C LEU A 97 -19.57 20.06 -10.92
N THR A 98 -20.67 20.79 -10.74
CA THR A 98 -20.64 22.24 -10.45
C THR A 98 -20.63 22.57 -8.96
N SER A 99 -21.09 21.65 -8.10
CA SER A 99 -21.14 21.83 -6.65
C SER A 99 -21.11 20.49 -5.91
N PHE A 100 -20.69 20.50 -4.64
CA PHE A 100 -20.83 19.35 -3.75
C PHE A 100 -22.16 19.43 -2.99
N SER A 101 -22.87 18.31 -2.94
CA SER A 101 -24.15 18.19 -2.24
C SER A 101 -23.95 18.14 -0.72
N PRO A 102 -24.83 18.76 0.08
CA PRO A 102 -24.88 18.55 1.52
C PRO A 102 -25.12 17.08 1.87
N LEU A 103 -24.56 16.64 2.99
CA LEU A 103 -24.71 15.29 3.53
C LEU A 103 -25.68 15.28 4.72
N SER A 104 -26.41 14.18 4.87
CA SER A 104 -27.24 13.92 6.05
C SER A 104 -26.40 13.69 7.31
N PRO A 105 -26.97 13.90 8.52
CA PRO A 105 -26.29 13.55 9.78
C PRO A 105 -25.81 12.09 9.83
N ASP A 106 -26.59 11.16 9.27
CA ASP A 106 -26.24 9.74 9.21
C ASP A 106 -25.05 9.45 8.28
N GLU A 107 -24.95 10.15 7.15
CA GLU A 107 -23.79 10.05 6.25
C GLU A 107 -22.52 10.55 6.95
N ILE A 108 -22.61 11.67 7.66
CA ILE A 108 -21.47 12.25 8.36
C ILE A 108 -21.06 11.38 9.55
N SER A 109 -22.03 10.88 10.33
CA SER A 109 -21.77 9.91 11.40
C SER A 109 -21.05 8.66 10.87
N ARG A 110 -21.45 8.15 9.70
CA ARG A 110 -20.75 7.04 9.03
C ARG A 110 -19.33 7.43 8.61
N LEU A 111 -19.10 8.61 8.04
CA LEU A 111 -17.76 9.08 7.64
C LEU A 111 -16.80 9.23 8.84
N VAL A 112 -17.34 9.68 9.98
CA VAL A 112 -16.62 9.88 11.22
C VAL A 112 -16.27 8.54 11.87
N THR A 113 -17.25 7.66 12.05
CA THR A 113 -17.06 6.34 12.68
C THR A 113 -16.24 5.38 11.82
N ALA A 114 -16.29 5.51 10.49
CA ALA A 114 -15.42 4.78 9.57
C ALA A 114 -13.93 5.16 9.68
N GLY A 115 -13.65 6.40 10.11
CA GLY A 115 -12.29 6.88 10.30
C GLY A 115 -11.55 6.11 11.38
N ARG A 116 -10.25 5.87 11.19
CA ARG A 116 -9.41 5.43 12.33
C ARG A 116 -9.26 6.61 13.31
N PRO A 117 -9.47 6.43 14.61
CA PRO A 117 -9.32 7.49 15.60
C PRO A 117 -7.83 7.75 15.91
N THR A 118 -7.09 8.22 14.91
CA THR A 118 -5.71 8.68 15.09
C THR A 118 -5.74 10.18 15.36
N THR A 119 -5.54 10.55 16.62
CA THR A 119 -5.45 11.95 17.05
C THR A 119 -4.20 12.60 16.45
N CYS A 120 -4.42 13.67 15.70
CA CYS A 120 -3.38 14.59 15.28
C CYS A 120 -3.04 15.53 16.45
N PRO A 121 -1.77 15.95 16.63
CA PRO A 121 -1.43 16.99 17.62
C PRO A 121 -2.15 18.32 17.42
N LEU A 122 -2.71 18.56 16.22
CA LEU A 122 -3.50 19.75 15.90
C LEU A 122 -5.00 19.59 16.21
N ASP A 123 -5.45 18.40 16.62
CA ASP A 123 -6.85 18.18 16.99
C ASP A 123 -7.10 18.79 18.39
N PRO A 124 -8.20 19.54 18.59
CA PRO A 124 -8.51 20.16 19.88
C PRO A 124 -8.91 19.12 20.94
N ILE A 125 -9.41 17.96 20.51
CA ILE A 125 -9.83 16.85 21.36
C ILE A 125 -9.43 15.51 20.73
N PRO A 126 -9.31 14.43 21.50
CA PRO A 126 -9.04 13.10 20.96
C PRO A 126 -10.07 12.68 19.90
N SER A 127 -9.62 12.11 18.78
CA SER A 127 -10.53 11.71 17.69
C SER A 127 -11.55 10.66 18.13
N SER A 128 -11.22 9.81 19.11
CA SER A 128 -12.16 8.84 19.68
C SER A 128 -13.32 9.52 20.41
N LEU A 129 -13.07 10.64 21.08
CA LEU A 129 -14.13 11.42 21.72
C LEU A 129 -14.98 12.13 20.67
N LEU A 130 -14.34 12.71 19.65
CA LEU A 130 -15.05 13.32 18.52
C LEU A 130 -15.99 12.32 17.82
N GLN A 131 -15.59 11.06 17.71
CA GLN A 131 -16.43 9.98 17.15
C GLN A 131 -17.66 9.65 18.01
N THR A 132 -17.60 9.88 19.33
CA THR A 132 -18.74 9.63 20.22
C THR A 132 -19.70 10.81 20.32
N ILE A 133 -19.21 12.03 20.08
CA ILE A 133 -20.01 13.27 20.16
C ILE A 133 -20.46 13.79 18.79
N SER A 134 -20.24 13.02 17.72
CA SER A 134 -20.60 13.43 16.36
C SER A 134 -22.12 13.65 16.28
N GLY A 135 -22.52 14.91 16.10
CA GLY A 135 -23.91 15.33 16.01
C GLY A 135 -24.08 16.50 15.04
N ASP A 136 -25.22 17.19 15.14
CA ASP A 136 -25.66 18.22 14.19
C ASP A 136 -24.64 19.34 13.94
N LEU A 137 -23.82 19.69 14.95
CA LEU A 137 -22.76 20.69 14.80
C LEU A 137 -21.73 20.30 13.73
N LEU A 138 -21.27 19.04 13.74
CA LEU A 138 -20.30 18.56 12.76
C LEU A 138 -20.92 18.49 11.37
N THR A 139 -22.21 18.14 11.31
CA THR A 139 -23.00 18.14 10.08
C THR A 139 -23.07 19.53 9.48
N SER A 140 -23.46 20.51 10.28
CA SER A 140 -23.53 21.92 9.88
C SER A 140 -22.16 22.42 9.40
N LEU A 141 -21.08 22.09 10.11
CA LEU A 141 -19.73 22.53 9.76
C LEU A 141 -19.27 21.98 8.40
N ILE A 142 -19.44 20.67 8.17
CA ILE A 142 -19.05 20.03 6.91
C ILE A 142 -19.90 20.58 5.76
N ASN A 143 -21.22 20.61 5.93
CA ASN A 143 -22.13 21.08 4.88
C ASN A 143 -21.91 22.57 4.55
N SER A 144 -21.64 23.41 5.54
CA SER A 144 -21.30 24.82 5.31
C SER A 144 -20.07 24.97 4.41
N SER A 145 -19.03 24.13 4.61
CA SER A 145 -17.84 24.13 3.75
C SER A 145 -18.16 23.66 2.32
N LEU A 146 -18.96 22.60 2.17
CA LEU A 146 -19.34 22.05 0.87
C LEU A 146 -20.17 23.06 0.06
N THR A 147 -21.20 23.65 0.67
CA THR A 147 -22.11 24.61 0.00
C THR A 147 -21.41 25.93 -0.29
N ALA A 148 -20.54 26.42 0.60
CA ALA A 148 -19.80 27.66 0.36
C ALA A 148 -18.66 27.50 -0.66
N GLY A 149 -18.28 26.28 -1.05
CA GLY A 149 -17.16 26.05 -1.94
C GLY A 149 -15.80 26.46 -1.33
N TYR A 150 -15.65 26.40 -0.01
CA TYR A 150 -14.46 26.87 0.71
C TYR A 150 -14.03 25.94 1.84
N VAL A 151 -12.72 25.77 2.01
CA VAL A 151 -12.11 24.96 3.08
C VAL A 151 -11.66 25.86 4.24
N PRO A 152 -12.10 25.61 5.48
CA PRO A 152 -11.67 26.39 6.64
C PRO A 152 -10.14 26.45 6.79
N SER A 153 -9.58 27.64 7.05
CA SER A 153 -8.13 27.85 7.20
C SER A 153 -7.48 26.92 8.24
N VAL A 154 -8.20 26.62 9.34
CA VAL A 154 -7.77 25.69 10.39
C VAL A 154 -7.49 24.28 9.84
N PHE A 155 -8.22 23.85 8.80
CA PHE A 155 -8.08 22.53 8.16
C PHE A 155 -6.97 22.49 7.10
N LYS A 156 -6.40 23.65 6.75
CA LYS A 156 -5.29 23.79 5.78
C LYS A 156 -3.91 23.66 6.42
N ARG A 157 -3.84 23.36 7.72
CA ARG A 157 -2.60 23.17 8.49
C ARG A 157 -2.22 21.70 8.60
N ALA A 158 -0.92 21.41 8.45
CA ALA A 158 -0.37 20.06 8.59
C ALA A 158 0.77 20.01 9.61
N ARG A 159 0.93 18.88 10.30
CA ARG A 159 2.14 18.57 11.08
C ARG A 159 2.94 17.49 10.36
N ILE A 160 4.11 17.83 9.84
CA ILE A 160 4.99 16.88 9.17
C ILE A 160 5.76 16.08 10.22
N ALA A 161 5.68 14.75 10.12
CA ALA A 161 6.50 13.82 10.88
C ALA A 161 7.50 13.15 9.91
N PRO A 162 8.80 13.47 10.00
CA PRO A 162 9.83 12.80 9.21
C PRO A 162 9.87 11.30 9.53
N LEU A 163 9.68 10.46 8.51
CA LEU A 163 9.68 9.00 8.66
C LEU A 163 10.83 8.37 7.86
N LEU A 164 11.68 7.59 8.54
CA LEU A 164 12.79 6.90 7.88
C LEU A 164 12.27 5.89 6.84
N LYS A 165 12.77 5.99 5.61
CA LYS A 165 12.34 5.20 4.43
C LYS A 165 12.49 3.70 4.66
N LYS A 166 13.58 3.27 5.27
CA LYS A 166 13.85 1.86 5.62
C LYS A 166 14.63 1.80 6.94
N PRO A 167 14.34 0.86 7.85
CA PRO A 167 15.05 0.74 9.13
C PRO A 167 16.56 0.45 9.03
N THR A 168 17.04 0.02 7.87
CA THR A 168 18.45 -0.31 7.61
C THR A 168 19.26 0.85 7.06
N LEU A 169 18.62 1.98 6.74
CA LEU A 169 19.30 3.18 6.24
C LEU A 169 19.86 3.98 7.41
N ASP A 170 20.88 4.79 7.13
CA ASP A 170 21.50 5.66 8.13
C ASP A 170 20.48 6.71 8.62
N PRO A 171 20.12 6.69 9.92
CA PRO A 171 19.20 7.68 10.51
C PRO A 171 19.79 9.09 10.60
N SER A 172 21.09 9.27 10.40
CA SER A 172 21.79 10.57 10.45
C SER A 172 21.67 11.34 9.14
N ASP A 173 21.37 10.64 8.04
CA ASP A 173 21.22 11.23 6.71
C ASP A 173 19.76 11.62 6.45
N VAL A 174 19.51 12.93 6.33
CA VAL A 174 18.17 13.52 6.07
C VAL A 174 17.54 13.02 4.77
N ASN A 175 18.34 12.63 3.77
CA ASN A 175 17.85 12.08 2.50
C ASN A 175 17.08 10.76 2.70
N ASN A 176 17.29 10.09 3.82
CA ASN A 176 16.63 8.82 4.13
C ASN A 176 15.23 8.99 4.74
N TYR A 177 14.71 10.21 4.88
CA TYR A 177 13.40 10.48 5.47
C TYR A 177 12.33 10.86 4.43
N ARG A 178 11.06 10.63 4.79
CA ARG A 178 9.86 11.06 4.05
C ARG A 178 9.07 12.08 4.87
N PRO A 179 8.54 13.15 4.26
CA PRO A 179 7.71 14.13 4.95
C PRO A 179 6.24 13.66 5.08
N VAL A 180 5.90 12.91 6.13
CA VAL A 180 4.50 12.46 6.32
C VAL A 180 3.65 13.54 6.96
N SER A 181 2.63 14.02 6.24
CA SER A 181 1.69 15.04 6.70
C SER A 181 0.60 14.46 7.61
N LEU A 182 0.60 14.86 8.88
CA LEU A 182 -0.47 14.62 9.84
C LEU A 182 -1.49 15.76 9.75
N LEU A 183 -2.64 15.47 9.16
CA LEU A 183 -3.78 16.39 9.09
C LEU A 183 -4.76 16.11 10.23
N SER A 184 -5.50 17.14 10.65
CA SER A 184 -6.54 17.02 11.67
C SER A 184 -7.62 16.01 11.26
N PHE A 185 -8.20 15.32 12.23
CA PHE A 185 -9.24 14.32 11.98
C PHE A 185 -10.46 14.93 11.27
N LEU A 186 -10.83 16.15 11.64
CA LEU A 186 -11.93 16.90 11.02
C LEU A 186 -11.62 17.26 9.56
N SER A 187 -10.40 17.74 9.28
CA SER A 187 -9.95 18.01 7.90
C SER A 187 -10.05 16.76 7.04
N LYS A 188 -9.57 15.61 7.54
CA LYS A 188 -9.70 14.32 6.85
C LYS A 188 -11.14 13.86 6.67
N THR A 189 -12.04 14.20 7.59
CA THR A 189 -13.46 13.84 7.50
C THR A 189 -14.13 14.65 6.37
N LEU A 190 -13.84 15.94 6.29
CA LEU A 190 -14.27 16.80 5.19
C LEU A 190 -13.71 16.32 3.84
N GLU A 191 -12.42 15.95 3.79
CA GLU A 191 -11.83 15.37 2.58
C GLU A 191 -12.52 14.06 2.15
N ARG A 192 -12.94 13.20 3.10
CA ARG A 192 -13.69 11.97 2.76
C ARG A 192 -15.07 12.27 2.17
N ALA A 193 -15.75 13.30 2.67
CA ALA A 193 -17.03 13.75 2.12
C ALA A 193 -16.88 14.15 0.64
N VAL A 194 -15.88 14.97 0.34
CA VAL A 194 -15.55 15.39 -1.03
C VAL A 194 -15.09 14.21 -1.88
N LEU A 195 -14.21 13.35 -1.34
CA LEU A 195 -13.70 12.17 -2.05
C LEU A 195 -14.84 11.25 -2.49
N GLY A 196 -15.84 11.03 -1.64
CA GLY A 196 -17.00 10.18 -1.97
C GLY A 196 -17.79 10.71 -3.16
N GLN A 197 -18.10 12.00 -3.15
CA GLN A 197 -18.85 12.64 -4.24
C GLN A 197 -18.05 12.73 -5.53
N LEU A 198 -16.77 13.14 -5.44
CA LEU A 198 -15.87 13.23 -6.59
C LEU A 198 -15.62 11.86 -7.23
N SER A 199 -15.38 10.81 -6.44
CA SER A 199 -15.20 9.45 -6.96
C SER A 199 -16.45 8.92 -7.66
N CYS A 200 -17.63 9.25 -7.12
CA CYS A 200 -18.91 8.88 -7.70
C CYS A 200 -19.08 9.51 -9.09
N TYR A 201 -18.90 10.83 -9.20
CA TYR A 201 -18.95 11.56 -10.47
C TYR A 201 -17.96 10.99 -11.51
N LEU A 202 -16.70 10.79 -11.11
CA LEU A 202 -15.65 10.30 -12.00
C LEU A 202 -15.95 8.88 -12.50
N SER A 203 -16.52 8.02 -11.65
CA SER A 203 -16.86 6.64 -12.01
C SER A 203 -18.11 6.55 -12.88
N GLN A 204 -19.14 7.37 -12.61
CA GLN A 204 -20.37 7.41 -13.41
C GLN A 204 -20.14 7.91 -14.85
N ASN A 205 -19.12 8.73 -15.05
CA ASN A 205 -18.77 9.32 -16.35
C ASN A 205 -17.55 8.67 -17.01
N ASP A 206 -17.06 7.54 -16.49
CA ASP A 206 -15.88 6.82 -17.00
C ASP A 206 -14.62 7.71 -17.18
N LEU A 207 -14.39 8.62 -16.23
CA LEU A 207 -13.33 9.62 -16.29
C LEU A 207 -12.02 9.18 -15.64
N LEU A 208 -11.98 8.00 -15.01
CA LEU A 208 -10.79 7.47 -14.37
C LEU A 208 -9.93 6.67 -15.36
N ASP A 209 -8.62 6.72 -15.21
CA ASP A 209 -7.72 5.83 -15.95
C ASP A 209 -7.98 4.36 -15.54
N PRO A 210 -8.31 3.46 -16.48
CA PRO A 210 -8.48 2.03 -16.20
C PRO A 210 -7.18 1.33 -15.78
N ASN A 211 -6.02 1.84 -16.19
CA ASN A 211 -4.69 1.29 -15.92
C ASN A 211 -4.07 1.85 -14.63
N GLN A 212 -4.73 2.77 -13.94
CA GLN A 212 -4.35 3.23 -12.61
C GLN A 212 -4.97 2.32 -11.53
N SER A 213 -4.13 1.71 -10.71
CA SER A 213 -4.51 0.81 -9.60
C SER A 213 -4.17 1.34 -8.21
N GLY A 214 -3.41 2.43 -8.12
CA GLY A 214 -3.10 3.07 -6.85
C GLY A 214 -4.34 3.61 -6.17
N PHE A 215 -4.48 3.34 -4.86
CA PHE A 215 -5.51 3.93 -4.00
C PHE A 215 -6.98 3.72 -4.46
N LYS A 216 -7.25 2.73 -5.32
CA LYS A 216 -8.61 2.36 -5.75
C LYS A 216 -9.13 1.14 -4.99
N THR A 217 -10.40 1.17 -4.63
CA THR A 217 -11.11 0.03 -4.03
C THR A 217 -11.12 -1.15 -4.99
N GLY A 218 -10.83 -2.36 -4.48
CA GLY A 218 -10.75 -3.58 -5.30
C GLY A 218 -9.41 -3.75 -6.03
N HIS A 219 -8.54 -2.75 -6.03
CA HIS A 219 -7.19 -2.83 -6.59
C HIS A 219 -6.14 -3.04 -5.49
N SER A 220 -5.00 -3.64 -5.85
CA SER A 220 -3.84 -3.80 -4.97
C SER A 220 -2.55 -3.89 -5.79
N THR A 221 -1.40 -3.86 -5.11
CA THR A 221 -0.11 -4.14 -5.77
C THR A 221 -0.09 -5.54 -6.38
N GLU A 222 -0.75 -6.51 -5.74
CA GLU A 222 -0.87 -7.88 -6.22
C GLU A 222 -1.69 -7.98 -7.51
N THR A 223 -2.83 -7.28 -7.62
CA THR A 223 -3.63 -7.27 -8.85
C THR A 223 -2.91 -6.57 -10.00
N ALA A 224 -2.22 -5.46 -9.74
CA ALA A 224 -1.43 -4.75 -10.72
C ALA A 224 -0.28 -5.61 -11.27
N LEU A 225 0.50 -6.24 -10.37
CA LEU A 225 1.59 -7.14 -10.77
C LEU A 225 1.09 -8.37 -11.51
N LEU A 226 -0.08 -8.91 -11.17
CA LEU A 226 -0.68 -10.01 -11.94
C LEU A 226 -0.99 -9.58 -13.37
N CYS A 227 -1.56 -8.39 -13.57
CA CYS A 227 -1.82 -7.84 -14.91
C CYS A 227 -0.52 -7.76 -15.73
N VAL A 228 0.52 -7.14 -15.16
CA VAL A 228 1.81 -6.96 -15.84
C VAL A 228 2.50 -8.29 -16.12
N THR A 229 2.58 -9.18 -15.11
CA THR A 229 3.26 -10.48 -15.29
C THR A 229 2.52 -11.41 -16.24
N GLU A 230 1.19 -11.34 -16.30
CA GLU A 230 0.42 -12.12 -17.27
C GLU A 230 0.60 -11.62 -18.69
N ALA A 231 0.65 -10.30 -18.91
CA ALA A 231 0.98 -9.73 -20.22
C ALA A 231 2.35 -10.22 -20.72
N LEU A 232 3.36 -10.20 -19.84
CA LEU A 232 4.71 -10.68 -20.16
C LEU A 232 4.76 -12.19 -20.44
N ARG A 233 4.06 -13.00 -19.64
CA ARG A 233 3.95 -14.45 -19.86
C ARG A 233 3.26 -14.78 -21.18
N THR A 234 2.19 -14.05 -21.49
CA THR A 234 1.42 -14.21 -22.73
C THR A 234 2.28 -13.87 -23.95
N ALA A 235 2.99 -12.75 -23.91
CA ALA A 235 3.92 -12.37 -24.97
C ALA A 235 4.98 -13.46 -25.21
N LYS A 236 5.59 -13.97 -24.14
CA LYS A 236 6.56 -15.07 -24.22
C LYS A 236 5.95 -16.37 -24.74
N ALA A 237 4.71 -16.68 -24.37
CA ALA A 237 4.00 -17.87 -24.87
C ALA A 237 3.84 -17.81 -26.41
N ASN A 238 3.61 -16.61 -26.93
CA ASN A 238 3.52 -16.27 -28.36
C ASN A 238 4.88 -16.00 -29.04
N SER A 239 5.99 -16.41 -28.41
CA SER A 239 7.35 -16.23 -28.92
C SER A 239 7.77 -14.78 -29.16
N LEU A 240 7.13 -13.81 -28.49
CA LEU A 240 7.55 -12.41 -28.50
C LEU A 240 8.55 -12.15 -27.37
N SER A 241 9.48 -11.23 -27.63
CA SER A 241 10.31 -10.62 -26.59
C SER A 241 9.55 -9.46 -25.94
N SER A 242 9.94 -9.07 -24.74
CA SER A 242 9.31 -7.95 -24.02
C SER A 242 10.31 -7.10 -23.26
N ALA A 243 10.08 -5.79 -23.25
CA ALA A 243 10.74 -4.82 -22.39
C ALA A 243 9.74 -4.33 -21.33
N LEU A 244 10.13 -4.46 -20.06
CA LEU A 244 9.44 -3.86 -18.91
C LEU A 244 10.29 -2.70 -18.41
N ILE A 245 9.74 -1.49 -18.42
CA ILE A 245 10.44 -0.28 -17.96
C ILE A 245 9.70 0.26 -16.75
N LEU A 246 10.42 0.44 -15.65
CA LEU A 246 9.88 0.96 -14.39
C LEU A 246 10.34 2.40 -14.22
N LEU A 247 9.43 3.36 -14.43
CA LEU A 247 9.74 4.78 -14.29
C LEU A 247 9.73 5.18 -12.81
N ASP A 248 10.73 5.96 -12.38
CA ASP A 248 10.78 6.57 -11.04
C ASP A 248 10.62 8.08 -11.15
N LEU A 249 9.75 8.66 -10.32
CA LEU A 249 9.56 10.11 -10.25
C LEU A 249 10.25 10.69 -9.01
N SER A 250 10.90 11.84 -9.18
CA SER A 250 11.51 12.55 -8.07
C SER A 250 10.48 13.41 -7.34
N ALA A 251 10.12 13.01 -6.11
CA ALA A 251 9.25 13.78 -5.22
C ALA A 251 7.84 14.08 -5.81
N ALA A 252 7.24 13.10 -6.50
CA ALA A 252 6.03 13.28 -7.31
C ALA A 252 4.88 14.04 -6.61
N PHE A 253 4.49 13.62 -5.40
CA PHE A 253 3.41 14.29 -4.65
C PHE A 253 3.77 15.71 -4.19
N ASP A 254 5.06 15.98 -3.97
CA ASP A 254 5.55 17.26 -3.46
C ASP A 254 5.69 18.32 -4.59
N THR A 255 5.69 17.91 -5.86
CA THR A 255 5.93 18.81 -7.01
C THR A 255 4.68 19.14 -7.81
N VAL A 256 3.51 18.55 -7.50
CA VAL A 256 2.24 18.79 -8.21
C VAL A 256 1.92 20.28 -8.30
N ASN A 257 1.88 20.82 -9.52
CA ASN A 257 1.52 22.21 -9.75
C ASN A 257 0.01 22.40 -9.58
N HIS A 258 -0.38 23.35 -8.72
CA HIS A 258 -1.79 23.60 -8.41
C HIS A 258 -2.58 24.15 -9.60
N GLN A 259 -1.97 24.99 -10.44
CA GLN A 259 -2.64 25.58 -11.61
C GLN A 259 -2.93 24.52 -12.67
N ILE A 260 -1.94 23.68 -12.99
CA ILE A 260 -2.12 22.57 -13.93
C ILE A 260 -3.18 21.60 -13.42
N LEU A 261 -3.11 21.23 -12.12
CA LEU A 261 -4.12 20.36 -11.50
C LEU A 261 -5.53 20.95 -11.61
N LEU A 262 -5.70 22.24 -11.35
CA LEU A 262 -7.01 22.91 -11.46
C LEU A 262 -7.50 23.00 -12.91
N SER A 263 -6.60 23.15 -13.89
CA SER A 263 -6.93 23.08 -15.32
C SER A 263 -7.42 21.68 -15.70
N THR A 264 -6.67 20.64 -15.31
CA THR A 264 -7.03 19.24 -15.58
C THR A 264 -8.39 18.89 -14.97
N LEU A 265 -8.70 19.38 -13.76
CA LEU A 265 -10.01 19.16 -13.15
C LEU A 265 -11.14 19.85 -13.94
N SER A 266 -10.89 21.05 -14.47
CA SER A 266 -11.83 21.75 -15.34
C SER A 266 -12.09 21.00 -16.65
N GLU A 267 -11.04 20.45 -17.25
CA GLU A 267 -11.14 19.60 -18.46
C GLU A 267 -11.94 18.31 -18.20
N LEU A 268 -11.95 17.82 -16.96
CA LEU A 268 -12.76 16.69 -16.52
C LEU A 268 -14.20 17.09 -16.13
N GLY A 269 -14.63 18.33 -16.39
CA GLY A 269 -16.00 18.79 -16.13
C GLY A 269 -16.25 19.25 -14.69
N ILE A 270 -15.21 19.39 -13.85
CA ILE A 270 -15.35 19.89 -12.47
C ILE A 270 -15.27 21.42 -12.51
N SER A 271 -16.36 22.08 -12.13
CA SER A 271 -16.53 23.53 -12.30
C SER A 271 -17.26 24.15 -11.10
N GLY A 272 -17.52 25.46 -11.15
CA GLY A 272 -18.32 26.17 -10.15
C GLY A 272 -17.77 26.06 -8.72
N ALA A 273 -18.68 25.85 -7.76
CA ALA A 273 -18.36 25.74 -6.34
C ALA A 273 -17.51 24.49 -6.01
N ALA A 274 -17.65 23.40 -6.77
CA ALA A 274 -16.83 22.20 -6.57
C ALA A 274 -15.36 22.47 -6.93
N HIS A 275 -15.12 23.16 -8.06
CA HIS A 275 -13.78 23.61 -8.46
C HIS A 275 -13.21 24.62 -7.46
N ALA A 276 -14.00 25.62 -7.07
CA ALA A 276 -13.61 26.63 -6.07
C ALA A 276 -13.22 25.99 -4.72
N TRP A 277 -13.93 24.94 -4.30
CA TRP A 277 -13.60 24.20 -3.08
C TRP A 277 -12.23 23.54 -3.18
N ILE A 278 -11.92 22.89 -4.32
CA ILE A 278 -10.62 22.25 -4.54
C ILE A 278 -9.51 23.30 -4.63
N ALA A 279 -9.75 24.43 -5.31
CA ALA A 279 -8.82 25.56 -5.34
C ALA A 279 -8.55 26.09 -3.92
N SER A 280 -9.59 26.24 -3.10
CA SER A 280 -9.45 26.58 -1.68
C SER A 280 -8.71 25.49 -0.89
N TYR A 281 -8.91 24.21 -1.18
CA TYR A 281 -8.22 23.12 -0.51
C TYR A 281 -6.70 23.18 -0.71
N LEU A 282 -6.25 23.57 -1.91
CA LEU A 282 -4.84 23.66 -2.31
C LEU A 282 -4.17 24.97 -1.86
N THR A 283 -4.90 26.09 -1.89
CA THR A 283 -4.36 27.42 -1.61
C THR A 283 -4.31 27.78 -0.12
N GLY A 284 -3.30 28.55 0.27
CA GLY A 284 -3.14 29.04 1.66
C GLY A 284 -2.85 27.94 2.68
N ARG A 285 -2.29 26.82 2.22
CA ARG A 285 -1.87 25.72 3.09
C ARG A 285 -0.55 26.04 3.79
N SER A 286 -0.40 25.53 5.00
CA SER A 286 0.84 25.62 5.76
C SER A 286 1.16 24.32 6.48
N TYR A 287 2.44 24.12 6.77
CA TYR A 287 2.93 22.98 7.52
C TYR A 287 3.97 23.40 8.56
N GLN A 288 4.17 22.55 9.55
CA GLN A 288 5.28 22.62 10.50
C GLN A 288 5.92 21.24 10.58
N VAL A 289 7.24 21.16 10.71
CA VAL A 289 7.94 19.88 10.95
C VAL A 289 8.02 19.66 12.45
N ALA A 290 7.54 18.51 12.93
CA ALA A 290 7.79 18.04 14.29
C ALA A 290 8.88 16.98 14.28
N TRP A 291 9.91 17.20 15.08
CA TRP A 291 10.96 16.23 15.32
C TRP A 291 11.29 16.20 16.81
N ARG A 292 11.09 15.04 17.44
CA ARG A 292 11.19 14.89 18.90
C ARG A 292 10.23 15.87 19.61
N GLU A 293 10.76 16.69 20.52
CA GLU A 293 10.03 17.67 21.30
C GLU A 293 10.05 19.07 20.65
N SER A 294 10.73 19.24 19.51
CA SER A 294 10.79 20.52 18.79
C SER A 294 9.86 20.55 17.58
N VAL A 295 9.41 21.77 17.27
CA VAL A 295 8.49 22.06 16.17
C VAL A 295 9.03 23.29 15.44
N SER A 296 9.13 23.21 14.12
CA SER A 296 9.58 24.35 13.30
C SER A 296 8.57 25.49 13.27
N ALA A 297 9.03 26.65 12.80
CA ALA A 297 8.14 27.72 12.36
C ALA A 297 7.19 27.24 11.24
N PRO A 298 5.97 27.81 11.13
CA PRO A 298 5.07 27.53 10.02
C PRO A 298 5.70 27.90 8.67
N ARG A 299 5.56 27.01 7.69
CA ARG A 299 6.00 27.19 6.31
C ARG A 299 4.80 27.08 5.37
N ALA A 300 4.79 27.86 4.30
CA ALA A 300 3.73 27.81 3.30
C ALA A 300 3.94 26.60 2.37
N LEU A 301 2.86 25.89 2.04
CA LEU A 301 2.88 24.84 1.02
C LEU A 301 2.32 25.42 -0.28
N THR A 302 3.22 25.81 -1.19
CA THR A 302 2.86 26.49 -2.45
C THR A 302 2.73 25.53 -3.65
N THR A 303 3.17 24.30 -3.50
CA THR A 303 3.07 23.24 -4.51
C THR A 303 2.86 21.89 -3.82
N GLY A 304 2.46 20.89 -4.59
CA GLY A 304 2.27 19.54 -4.11
C GLY A 304 0.94 19.33 -3.40
N VAL A 305 0.66 18.06 -3.10
CA VAL A 305 -0.47 17.65 -2.26
C VAL A 305 0.04 16.94 -1.00
N PRO A 306 -0.58 17.13 0.18
CA PRO A 306 -0.01 16.61 1.42
C PRO A 306 0.10 15.08 1.44
N GLN A 307 1.31 14.55 1.68
CA GLN A 307 1.55 13.10 1.80
C GLN A 307 0.94 12.55 3.10
N GLY A 308 -0.31 12.08 3.03
CA GLY A 308 -1.11 11.68 4.21
C GLY A 308 -2.51 12.29 4.24
N SER A 309 -2.83 13.13 3.25
CA SER A 309 -4.19 13.53 2.90
C SER A 309 -5.02 12.34 2.39
N VAL A 310 -6.33 12.48 2.51
CA VAL A 310 -7.32 11.54 1.95
C VAL A 310 -7.52 11.83 0.46
N LEU A 311 -7.55 13.09 0.06
CA LEU A 311 -7.86 13.51 -1.31
C LEU A 311 -6.64 13.51 -2.23
N GLY A 312 -5.43 13.74 -1.70
CA GLY A 312 -4.18 13.84 -2.48
C GLY A 312 -3.92 12.68 -3.44
N PRO A 313 -4.11 11.41 -3.04
CA PRO A 313 -3.96 10.27 -3.95
C PRO A 313 -4.85 10.31 -5.21
N LEU A 314 -6.12 10.71 -5.06
CA LEU A 314 -7.03 10.85 -6.20
C LEU A 314 -6.60 12.02 -7.09
N LEU A 315 -6.28 13.16 -6.49
CA LEU A 315 -5.83 14.35 -7.24
C LEU A 315 -4.56 14.05 -8.06
N PHE A 316 -3.60 13.33 -7.48
CA PHE A 316 -2.40 12.91 -8.21
C PHE A 316 -2.74 11.96 -9.37
N SER A 317 -3.66 11.00 -9.15
CA SER A 317 -4.08 10.08 -10.20
C SER A 317 -4.74 10.80 -11.39
N LEU A 318 -5.50 11.86 -11.12
CA LEU A 318 -6.11 12.71 -12.16
C LEU A 318 -5.05 13.57 -12.86
N TYR A 319 -4.10 14.11 -12.10
CA TYR A 319 -2.99 14.91 -12.60
C TYR A 319 -2.15 14.17 -13.66
N THR A 320 -1.92 12.87 -13.45
CA THR A 320 -1.12 12.05 -14.37
C THR A 320 -1.95 11.30 -15.42
N LYS A 321 -3.26 11.55 -15.53
CA LYS A 321 -4.16 10.77 -16.40
C LYS A 321 -3.75 10.87 -17.88
N SER A 322 -3.39 12.06 -18.36
CA SER A 322 -3.04 12.29 -19.77
C SER A 322 -1.71 11.68 -20.19
N LEU A 323 -0.86 11.24 -19.25
CA LEU A 323 0.36 10.51 -19.56
C LEU A 323 0.07 9.22 -20.34
N GLY A 324 -1.08 8.59 -20.08
CA GLY A 324 -1.49 7.36 -20.75
C GLY A 324 -1.60 7.50 -22.27
N SER A 325 -2.12 8.63 -22.77
CA SER A 325 -2.24 8.86 -24.22
C SER A 325 -0.88 9.06 -24.88
N VAL A 326 0.09 9.68 -24.19
CA VAL A 326 1.47 9.81 -24.66
C VAL A 326 2.12 8.44 -24.79
N ILE A 327 1.93 7.56 -23.81
CA ILE A 327 2.50 6.21 -23.87
C ILE A 327 1.87 5.41 -25.02
N SER A 328 0.54 5.45 -25.13
CA SER A 328 -0.19 4.69 -26.14
C SER A 328 0.06 5.17 -27.57
N SER A 329 0.40 6.44 -27.81
CA SER A 329 0.76 6.93 -29.16
C SER A 329 2.03 6.29 -29.72
N HIS A 330 2.90 5.76 -28.85
CA HIS A 330 4.09 5.00 -29.24
C HIS A 330 3.84 3.49 -29.36
N GLY A 331 2.60 3.03 -29.16
CA GLY A 331 2.24 1.61 -29.20
C GLY A 331 2.68 0.82 -27.97
N LEU A 332 3.03 1.49 -26.86
CA LEU A 332 3.36 0.85 -25.59
C LEU A 332 2.10 0.70 -24.74
N SER A 333 2.05 -0.40 -23.99
CA SER A 333 1.07 -0.58 -22.92
C SER A 333 1.66 -0.08 -21.60
N TYR A 334 0.82 0.26 -20.63
CA TYR A 334 1.28 0.69 -19.32
C TYR A 334 0.36 0.25 -18.19
N HIS A 335 0.91 0.26 -16.99
CA HIS A 335 0.16 0.08 -15.75
C HIS A 335 0.70 1.01 -14.67
N CYS A 336 -0.20 1.75 -14.02
CA CYS A 336 0.16 2.70 -12.98
C CYS A 336 -0.27 2.19 -11.60
N TYR A 337 0.56 2.46 -10.60
CA TYR A 337 0.20 2.32 -9.20
C TYR A 337 0.69 3.55 -8.44
N ALA A 338 -0.21 4.52 -8.24
CA ALA A 338 0.16 5.84 -7.77
C ALA A 338 1.17 6.50 -8.72
N ASP A 339 2.35 6.88 -8.21
CA ASP A 339 3.48 7.44 -8.95
C ASP A 339 4.32 6.39 -9.69
N ASP A 340 4.26 5.11 -9.29
CA ASP A 340 4.98 4.04 -9.97
C ASP A 340 4.32 3.73 -11.33
N THR A 341 5.02 4.02 -12.43
CA THR A 341 4.55 3.78 -13.81
C THR A 341 5.35 2.67 -14.46
N GLN A 342 4.67 1.64 -14.96
CA GLN A 342 5.25 0.46 -15.58
C GLN A 342 4.91 0.48 -17.07
N LEU A 343 5.91 0.60 -17.95
CA LEU A 343 5.72 0.47 -19.39
C LEU A 343 5.99 -0.96 -19.83
N ILE A 344 5.13 -1.48 -20.69
CA ILE A 344 5.19 -2.84 -21.21
C ILE A 344 5.21 -2.75 -22.74
N PHE A 345 6.28 -3.26 -23.33
CA PHE A 345 6.43 -3.31 -24.78
C PHE A 345 6.79 -4.73 -25.22
N SER A 346 5.91 -5.37 -25.98
CA SER A 346 6.13 -6.72 -26.52
C SER A 346 6.28 -6.64 -28.04
N PHE A 347 7.27 -7.36 -28.58
CA PHE A 347 7.68 -7.21 -29.98
C PHE A 347 8.28 -8.51 -30.53
N PRO A 348 8.25 -8.70 -31.87
CA PRO A 348 8.97 -9.78 -32.52
C PRO A 348 10.48 -9.66 -32.24
N PRO A 349 11.19 -10.76 -31.94
CA PRO A 349 12.62 -10.70 -31.67
C PRO A 349 13.49 -10.17 -32.83
N SER A 350 12.97 -10.20 -34.06
CA SER A 350 13.62 -9.64 -35.25
C SER A 350 13.52 -8.11 -35.36
N ASP A 351 12.73 -7.45 -34.51
CA ASP A 351 12.51 -6.01 -34.56
C ASP A 351 13.72 -5.24 -34.01
N ASN A 352 14.43 -4.52 -34.89
CA ASN A 352 15.61 -3.74 -34.55
C ASN A 352 15.30 -2.27 -34.17
N GLN A 353 14.04 -1.83 -34.29
CA GLN A 353 13.63 -0.45 -33.98
C GLN A 353 13.14 -0.29 -32.54
N VAL A 354 13.19 -1.35 -31.74
CA VAL A 354 12.73 -1.38 -30.34
C VAL A 354 13.37 -0.30 -29.50
N ALA A 355 14.71 -0.18 -29.55
CA ALA A 355 15.43 0.82 -28.77
C ALA A 355 15.03 2.25 -29.16
N ASN A 356 14.85 2.50 -30.47
CA ASN A 356 14.45 3.81 -30.99
C ASN A 356 13.03 4.19 -30.55
N ARG A 357 12.06 3.26 -30.64
CA ARG A 357 10.68 3.52 -30.20
C ARG A 357 10.59 3.75 -28.69
N ILE A 358 11.32 2.97 -27.89
CA ILE A 358 11.35 3.19 -26.45
C ILE A 358 12.03 4.52 -26.12
N SER A 359 13.15 4.85 -26.78
CA SER A 359 13.85 6.13 -26.59
C SER A 359 12.93 7.31 -26.93
N ALA A 360 12.22 7.28 -28.06
CA ALA A 360 11.26 8.30 -28.46
C ALA A 360 10.11 8.42 -27.45
N CYS A 361 9.55 7.29 -27.00
CA CYS A 361 8.51 7.29 -25.97
C CYS A 361 9.00 7.91 -24.66
N LEU A 362 10.19 7.54 -24.18
CA LEU A 362 10.76 8.09 -22.96
C LEU A 362 11.11 9.58 -23.08
N ALA A 363 11.52 10.04 -24.27
CA ALA A 363 11.75 11.45 -24.54
C ALA A 363 10.44 12.25 -24.46
N ASP A 364 9.37 11.79 -25.11
CA ASP A 364 8.06 12.44 -25.04
C ASP A 364 7.46 12.41 -23.64
N ILE A 365 7.68 11.33 -22.88
CA ILE A 365 7.31 11.25 -21.46
C ILE A 365 8.12 12.27 -20.65
N SER A 366 9.42 12.42 -20.91
CA SER A 366 10.30 13.41 -20.24
C SER A 366 9.81 14.84 -20.47
N VAL A 367 9.45 15.16 -21.72
CA VAL A 367 8.84 16.45 -22.11
C VAL A 367 7.50 16.64 -21.41
N TRP A 368 6.58 15.68 -21.54
CA TRP A 368 5.26 15.76 -20.91
C TRP A 368 5.37 15.94 -19.39
N MET A 369 6.27 15.19 -18.73
CA MET A 369 6.48 15.31 -17.28
C MET A 369 7.02 16.70 -16.93
N THR A 370 7.95 17.23 -17.71
CA THR A 370 8.51 18.58 -17.53
C THR A 370 7.41 19.65 -17.64
N ASP A 371 6.57 19.57 -18.67
CA ASP A 371 5.42 20.47 -18.86
C ASP A 371 4.41 20.38 -17.70
N HIS A 372 4.29 19.20 -17.10
CA HIS A 372 3.47 18.95 -15.91
C HIS A 372 4.25 19.11 -14.59
N HIS A 373 5.42 19.75 -14.57
CA HIS A 373 6.22 20.00 -13.36
C HIS A 373 6.54 18.73 -12.55
N LEU A 374 6.68 17.60 -13.23
CA LEU A 374 7.14 16.31 -12.72
C LEU A 374 8.55 16.04 -13.24
N LYS A 375 9.37 15.41 -12.41
CA LYS A 375 10.76 15.10 -12.77
C LYS A 375 10.97 13.60 -12.88
N LEU A 376 11.15 13.11 -14.10
CA LEU A 376 11.57 11.74 -14.36
C LEU A 376 12.99 11.51 -13.82
N ASN A 377 13.19 10.41 -13.09
CA ASN A 377 14.49 10.01 -12.56
C ASN A 377 15.10 8.90 -13.41
N LEU A 378 15.70 9.27 -14.54
CA LEU A 378 16.34 8.30 -15.46
C LEU A 378 17.41 7.43 -14.78
N GLY A 379 18.13 7.96 -13.77
CA GLY A 379 19.12 7.19 -13.02
C GLY A 379 18.56 6.12 -12.09
N LYS A 380 17.24 6.15 -11.83
CA LYS A 380 16.52 5.11 -11.06
C LYS A 380 15.53 4.33 -11.90
N THR A 381 15.27 4.75 -13.13
CA THR A 381 14.48 3.97 -14.07
C THR A 381 15.15 2.63 -14.31
N GLU A 382 14.42 1.54 -14.07
CA GLU A 382 14.92 0.18 -14.28
C GLU A 382 14.34 -0.40 -15.57
N LEU A 383 15.19 -1.03 -16.38
CA LEU A 383 14.79 -1.79 -17.56
C LEU A 383 14.99 -3.29 -17.31
N LEU A 384 13.97 -4.09 -17.59
CA LEU A 384 14.03 -5.54 -17.58
C LEU A 384 13.67 -6.06 -18.98
N PHE A 385 14.60 -6.75 -19.62
CA PHE A 385 14.37 -7.41 -20.91
C PHE A 385 14.07 -8.89 -20.71
N LEU A 386 12.98 -9.36 -21.30
CA LEU A 386 12.53 -10.74 -21.28
C LEU A 386 12.55 -11.30 -22.70
N SER A 387 13.46 -12.25 -22.96
CA SER A 387 13.54 -12.90 -24.26
C SER A 387 12.33 -13.78 -24.54
N GLY A 388 11.88 -13.78 -25.80
CA GLY A 388 10.96 -14.77 -26.35
C GLY A 388 11.56 -16.19 -26.35
N LYS A 389 10.73 -17.17 -26.69
CA LYS A 389 11.20 -18.57 -26.89
C LYS A 389 12.23 -18.57 -28.03
N ASP A 390 13.36 -19.23 -27.80
CA ASP A 390 14.43 -19.44 -28.79
C ASP A 390 15.17 -18.18 -29.26
N CYS A 391 15.11 -17.09 -28.48
CA CYS A 391 15.89 -15.89 -28.75
C CYS A 391 17.01 -15.70 -27.73
N PRO A 392 18.27 -15.52 -28.17
CA PRO A 392 19.35 -15.20 -27.25
C PRO A 392 19.04 -13.89 -26.54
N PHE A 393 19.51 -13.77 -25.30
CA PHE A 393 19.40 -12.54 -24.54
C PHE A 393 20.16 -11.43 -25.27
N HIS A 394 19.49 -10.30 -25.48
CA HIS A 394 20.10 -9.09 -26.02
C HIS A 394 20.22 -8.05 -24.91
N ASP A 395 21.42 -7.46 -24.79
CA ASP A 395 21.64 -6.29 -23.96
C ASP A 395 20.96 -5.09 -24.62
N LEU A 396 19.69 -4.89 -24.29
CA LEU A 396 18.94 -3.70 -24.69
C LEU A 396 19.43 -2.51 -23.85
N ALA A 397 19.98 -1.51 -24.53
CA ALA A 397 20.38 -0.24 -23.92
C ALA A 397 19.64 0.90 -24.63
N ILE A 398 19.08 1.81 -23.84
CA ILE A 398 18.28 2.92 -24.33
C ILE A 398 18.92 4.21 -23.86
N THR A 399 19.18 5.12 -24.79
CA THR A 399 19.71 6.46 -24.48
C THR A 399 18.57 7.47 -24.52
N VAL A 400 18.41 8.25 -23.45
CA VAL A 400 17.42 9.33 -23.32
C VAL A 400 18.09 10.51 -22.61
N ASP A 401 18.04 11.72 -23.19
CA ASP A 401 18.60 12.94 -22.58
C ASP A 401 20.04 12.76 -22.04
N ASN A 402 20.92 12.14 -22.84
CA ASN A 402 22.31 11.76 -22.49
C ASN A 402 22.46 10.77 -21.31
N SER A 403 21.36 10.21 -20.81
CA SER A 403 21.34 9.16 -19.79
C SER A 403 21.16 7.79 -20.44
N LEU A 404 21.96 6.81 -20.01
CA LEU A 404 21.87 5.44 -20.48
C LEU A 404 21.04 4.59 -19.51
N VAL A 405 19.97 3.98 -20.01
CA VAL A 405 19.15 3.00 -19.29
C VAL A 405 19.45 1.62 -19.86
N SER A 406 20.23 0.83 -19.12
CA SER A 406 20.65 -0.52 -19.51
C SER A 406 19.72 -1.59 -18.94
N SER A 407 19.57 -2.69 -19.66
CA SER A 407 18.82 -3.85 -19.16
C SER A 407 19.49 -4.46 -17.92
N SER A 408 18.66 -4.87 -16.96
CA SER A 408 19.06 -5.54 -15.74
C SER A 408 18.56 -7.00 -15.75
N GLN A 409 19.21 -7.87 -14.98
CA GLN A 409 18.74 -9.26 -14.82
C GLN A 409 17.51 -9.36 -13.91
N SER A 410 17.30 -8.36 -13.05
CA SER A 410 16.15 -8.27 -12.18
C SER A 410 15.87 -6.84 -11.77
N ALA A 411 14.60 -6.48 -11.68
CA ALA A 411 14.13 -5.16 -11.26
C ALA A 411 13.10 -5.28 -10.13
N LYS A 412 13.00 -4.26 -9.26
CA LYS A 412 12.05 -4.29 -8.14
C LYS A 412 10.78 -3.52 -8.49
N ASN A 413 9.69 -4.25 -8.69
CA ASN A 413 8.39 -3.71 -9.06
C ASN A 413 7.35 -3.90 -7.93
N LEU A 414 6.79 -2.80 -7.42
CA LEU A 414 5.78 -2.79 -6.33
C LEU A 414 6.10 -3.71 -5.14
N GLY A 415 7.39 -3.75 -4.75
CA GLY A 415 7.86 -4.56 -3.62
C GLY A 415 8.28 -5.98 -3.95
N VAL A 416 8.05 -6.47 -5.17
CA VAL A 416 8.43 -7.80 -5.66
C VAL A 416 9.62 -7.68 -6.62
N ILE A 417 10.58 -8.59 -6.55
CA ILE A 417 11.71 -8.61 -7.49
C ILE A 417 11.35 -9.51 -8.68
N LEU A 418 11.29 -8.94 -9.87
CA LEU A 418 11.06 -9.68 -11.12
C LEU A 418 12.41 -9.98 -11.75
N ASP A 419 12.70 -11.23 -12.08
CA ASP A 419 13.84 -11.62 -12.91
C ASP A 419 13.42 -11.79 -14.38
N ASN A 420 14.39 -11.71 -15.30
CA ASN A 420 14.16 -11.80 -16.75
C ASN A 420 13.53 -13.13 -17.22
N THR A 421 13.49 -14.16 -16.36
CA THR A 421 12.81 -15.43 -16.64
C THR A 421 11.46 -15.58 -15.95
N LEU A 422 11.06 -14.61 -15.11
CA LEU A 422 9.90 -14.67 -14.22
C LEU A 422 9.89 -15.94 -13.33
N SER A 423 11.08 -16.39 -12.90
CA SER A 423 11.25 -17.52 -11.96
C SER A 423 10.95 -17.13 -10.51
N PHE A 424 10.98 -15.83 -10.20
CA PHE A 424 10.90 -15.22 -8.87
C PHE A 424 11.97 -15.73 -7.90
N SER A 425 13.04 -16.36 -8.38
CA SER A 425 14.06 -16.98 -7.55
C SER A 425 14.80 -15.93 -6.70
N THR A 426 15.12 -14.77 -7.27
CA THR A 426 15.73 -13.62 -6.57
C THR A 426 14.78 -13.05 -5.52
N ASN A 427 13.48 -12.94 -5.82
CA ASN A 427 12.47 -12.50 -4.86
C ASN A 427 12.35 -13.46 -3.67
N ILE A 428 12.24 -14.77 -3.93
CA ILE A 428 12.13 -15.79 -2.88
C ILE A 428 13.37 -15.75 -1.96
N LYS A 429 14.57 -15.60 -2.52
CA LYS A 429 15.81 -15.43 -1.75
C LYS A 429 15.77 -14.17 -0.87
N ALA A 430 15.34 -13.03 -1.42
CA ALA A 430 15.24 -11.77 -0.70
C ALA A 430 14.21 -11.82 0.45
N VAL A 431 13.01 -12.35 0.19
CA VAL A 431 11.96 -12.57 1.20
C VAL A 431 12.46 -13.52 2.28
N THR A 432 13.07 -14.64 1.90
CA THR A 432 13.64 -15.61 2.84
C THR A 432 14.69 -14.97 3.75
N ARG A 433 15.62 -14.17 3.19
CA ARG A 433 16.64 -13.44 3.96
C ARG A 433 16.00 -12.46 4.95
N SER A 434 15.02 -11.68 4.48
CA SER A 434 14.28 -10.72 5.31
C SER A 434 13.56 -11.41 6.48
N CYS A 435 12.86 -12.50 6.19
CA CYS A 435 12.16 -13.30 7.21
C CYS A 435 13.13 -13.95 8.20
N ARG A 436 14.28 -14.47 7.75
CA ARG A 436 15.32 -15.02 8.65
C ARG A 436 15.85 -13.96 9.60
N PHE A 437 16.10 -12.75 9.11
CA PHE A 437 16.54 -11.63 9.94
C PHE A 437 15.49 -11.27 11.01
N MET A 438 14.21 -11.24 10.65
CA MET A 438 13.12 -11.03 11.61
C MET A 438 13.00 -12.17 12.63
N LEU A 439 13.09 -13.43 12.19
CA LEU A 439 13.10 -14.60 13.08
C LEU A 439 14.28 -14.55 14.06
N TYR A 440 15.46 -14.14 13.59
CA TYR A 440 16.63 -13.95 14.45
C TYR A 440 16.38 -12.88 15.52
N ASN A 441 15.85 -11.72 15.15
CA ASN A 441 15.52 -10.65 16.09
C ASN A 441 14.47 -11.09 17.13
N ILE A 442 13.41 -11.78 16.70
CA ILE A 442 12.40 -12.32 17.60
C ILE A 442 13.01 -13.39 18.53
N ARG A 443 13.91 -14.23 18.02
CA ARG A 443 14.59 -15.24 18.83
C ARG A 443 15.45 -14.64 19.94
N ARG A 444 16.14 -13.52 19.67
CA ARG A 444 16.93 -12.80 20.68
C ARG A 444 16.09 -12.31 21.86
N VAL A 445 14.88 -11.83 21.58
CA VAL A 445 13.96 -11.33 22.61
C VAL A 445 13.01 -12.41 23.13
N ARG A 446 13.03 -13.63 22.56
CA ARG A 446 12.07 -14.70 22.89
C ARG A 446 11.95 -15.02 24.39
N PRO A 447 13.02 -15.00 25.20
CA PRO A 447 12.91 -15.20 26.66
C PRO A 447 12.03 -14.15 27.36
N CYS A 448 11.91 -12.95 26.79
CA CYS A 448 11.07 -11.87 27.31
C CYS A 448 9.63 -11.94 26.80
N LEU A 449 9.31 -12.78 25.81
CA LEU A 449 8.01 -12.78 25.14
C LEU A 449 7.06 -13.82 25.72
N THR A 450 5.80 -13.43 25.91
CA THR A 450 4.66 -14.38 25.99
C THR A 450 4.49 -15.09 24.65
N GLN A 451 3.84 -16.27 24.63
CA GLN A 451 3.54 -16.98 23.39
C GLN A 451 2.65 -16.15 22.45
N GLU A 452 1.67 -15.44 23.01
CA GLU A 452 0.72 -14.60 22.29
C GLU A 452 1.44 -13.42 21.60
N ALA A 453 2.29 -12.70 22.33
CA ALA A 453 3.12 -11.65 21.76
C ALA A 453 4.05 -12.17 20.66
N ALA A 454 4.66 -13.36 20.86
CA ALA A 454 5.48 -13.99 19.82
C ALA A 454 4.66 -14.33 18.57
N GLN A 455 3.43 -14.84 18.73
CA GLN A 455 2.52 -15.11 17.62
C GLN A 455 2.16 -13.83 16.85
N VAL A 456 1.85 -12.74 17.56
CA VAL A 456 1.55 -11.43 16.95
C VAL A 456 2.76 -10.91 16.15
N LEU A 457 3.96 -10.95 16.75
CA LEU A 457 5.20 -10.53 16.07
C LEU A 457 5.48 -11.38 14.83
N ILE A 458 5.32 -12.70 14.92
CA ILE A 458 5.54 -13.61 13.80
C ILE A 458 4.51 -13.39 12.69
N GLN A 459 3.24 -13.24 13.03
CA GLN A 459 2.19 -12.95 12.05
C GLN A 459 2.47 -11.64 11.30
N ALA A 460 2.86 -10.61 12.05
CA ALA A 460 3.10 -9.27 11.54
C ALA A 460 4.41 -9.10 10.77
N LEU A 461 5.48 -9.77 11.21
CA LEU A 461 6.83 -9.56 10.69
C LEU A 461 7.30 -10.68 9.76
N VAL A 462 6.69 -11.86 9.80
CA VAL A 462 7.10 -13.01 8.98
C VAL A 462 5.98 -13.45 8.05
N ILE A 463 4.82 -13.83 8.59
CA ILE A 463 3.72 -14.39 7.79
C ILE A 463 3.19 -13.35 6.78
N SER A 464 3.02 -12.10 7.19
CA SER A 464 2.63 -11.00 6.29
C SER A 464 3.56 -10.83 5.08
N ARG A 465 4.86 -11.08 5.24
CA ARG A 465 5.85 -11.02 4.14
C ARG A 465 5.76 -12.24 3.22
N LEU A 466 5.41 -13.40 3.76
CA LEU A 466 5.15 -14.60 2.97
C LEU A 466 3.85 -14.50 2.17
N ASP A 467 2.86 -13.77 2.69
CA ASP A 467 1.55 -13.59 2.05
C ASP A 467 1.50 -12.41 1.06
N TYR A 468 2.50 -11.52 1.07
CA TYR A 468 2.56 -10.36 0.17
C TYR A 468 2.82 -10.79 -1.28
N CYS A 469 1.86 -10.50 -2.17
CA CYS A 469 1.90 -10.83 -3.61
C CYS A 469 2.21 -12.31 -3.91
N ASN A 470 1.77 -13.22 -3.03
CA ASN A 470 2.13 -14.64 -3.15
C ASN A 470 1.41 -15.36 -4.29
N SER A 471 0.31 -14.82 -4.83
CA SER A 471 -0.35 -15.38 -6.02
C SER A 471 0.54 -15.37 -7.27
N LEU A 472 1.53 -14.48 -7.35
CA LEU A 472 2.51 -14.44 -8.44
C LEU A 472 3.35 -15.71 -8.54
N LEU A 473 3.47 -16.45 -7.43
CA LEU A 473 4.22 -17.70 -7.31
C LEU A 473 3.40 -18.93 -7.74
N ALA A 474 2.14 -18.74 -8.15
CA ALA A 474 1.32 -19.81 -8.68
C ALA A 474 1.97 -20.44 -9.92
N GLY A 475 1.90 -21.78 -10.02
CA GLY A 475 2.49 -22.53 -11.12
C GLY A 475 4.01 -22.76 -11.03
N LEU A 476 4.70 -22.21 -10.02
CA LEU A 476 6.13 -22.50 -9.82
C LEU A 476 6.34 -23.93 -9.27
N PRO A 477 7.48 -24.58 -9.57
CA PRO A 477 7.81 -25.89 -9.02
C PRO A 477 7.88 -25.89 -7.49
N ALA A 478 7.45 -27.00 -6.86
CA ALA A 478 7.48 -27.15 -5.40
C ALA A 478 8.88 -26.91 -4.78
N CYS A 479 9.95 -27.26 -5.50
CA CYS A 479 11.32 -27.03 -5.05
C CYS A 479 11.66 -25.53 -4.95
N ALA A 480 11.09 -24.68 -5.79
CA ALA A 480 11.31 -23.23 -5.79
C ALA A 480 10.65 -22.56 -4.58
N ILE A 481 9.45 -23.00 -4.18
CA ILE A 481 8.70 -22.45 -3.03
C ILE A 481 9.10 -23.06 -1.68
N LYS A 482 9.77 -24.22 -1.67
CA LYS A 482 10.23 -24.93 -0.46
C LYS A 482 10.95 -24.04 0.57
N PRO A 483 11.83 -23.09 0.20
CA PRO A 483 12.47 -22.19 1.17
C PRO A 483 11.46 -21.39 2.01
N LEU A 484 10.35 -20.96 1.42
CA LEU A 484 9.30 -20.22 2.13
C LEU A 484 8.57 -21.11 3.16
N GLN A 485 8.32 -22.38 2.80
CA GLN A 485 7.74 -23.36 3.74
C GLN A 485 8.66 -23.59 4.94
N LEU A 486 9.98 -23.67 4.72
CA LEU A 486 10.96 -23.82 5.80
C LEU A 486 10.96 -22.61 6.75
N ILE A 487 10.73 -21.39 6.24
CA ILE A 487 10.55 -20.19 7.06
C ILE A 487 9.30 -20.29 7.91
N GLN A 488 8.17 -20.69 7.32
CA GLN A 488 6.92 -20.89 8.07
C GLN A 488 7.10 -21.93 9.18
N ASN A 489 7.79 -23.03 8.89
CA ASN A 489 8.08 -24.07 9.88
C ASN A 489 8.98 -23.54 11.02
N ALA A 490 10.01 -22.76 10.70
CA ALA A 490 10.87 -22.12 11.71
C ALA A 490 10.09 -21.10 12.57
N ALA A 491 9.17 -20.37 11.95
CA ALA A 491 8.30 -19.42 12.63
C ALA A 491 7.37 -20.12 13.64
N ALA A 492 6.76 -21.25 13.25
CA ALA A 492 5.91 -22.04 14.15
C ALA A 492 6.70 -22.52 15.38
N ARG A 493 7.91 -23.07 15.19
CA ARG A 493 8.78 -23.48 16.30
C ARG A 493 9.10 -22.32 17.24
N LEU A 494 9.34 -21.13 16.69
CA LEU A 494 9.69 -19.96 17.50
C LEU A 494 8.51 -19.45 18.34
N VAL A 495 7.28 -19.52 17.83
CA VAL A 495 6.07 -19.20 18.60
C VAL A 495 5.97 -20.10 19.85
N PHE A 496 6.06 -21.42 19.65
CA PHE A 496 5.97 -22.41 20.73
C PHE A 496 7.29 -22.63 21.50
N ASN A 497 8.32 -21.83 21.23
CA ASN A 497 9.65 -21.94 21.85
C ASN A 497 10.28 -23.33 21.77
N LEU A 498 10.08 -24.02 20.64
CA LEU A 498 10.54 -25.40 20.46
C LEU A 498 11.97 -25.49 19.90
N PRO A 499 12.67 -26.62 20.16
CA PRO A 499 13.94 -26.94 19.52
C PRO A 499 13.89 -26.89 17.99
N LYS A 500 15.05 -26.67 17.36
CA LYS A 500 15.19 -26.49 15.91
C LYS A 500 14.61 -27.65 15.08
N PHE A 501 14.72 -28.88 15.58
CA PHE A 501 14.35 -30.10 14.86
C PHE A 501 12.97 -30.65 15.25
N SER A 502 12.22 -29.96 16.12
CA SER A 502 10.88 -30.41 16.49
C SER A 502 9.93 -30.44 15.28
N HIS A 503 9.07 -31.46 15.25
CA HIS A 503 8.04 -31.59 14.24
C HIS A 503 6.97 -30.50 14.42
N VAL A 504 6.54 -29.88 13.31
CA VAL A 504 5.68 -28.68 13.34
C VAL A 504 4.26 -28.91 12.84
N THR A 505 4.01 -30.02 12.13
CA THR A 505 2.70 -30.33 11.54
C THR A 505 1.54 -30.31 12.55
N PRO A 506 1.63 -30.89 13.76
CA PRO A 506 0.53 -30.81 14.73
C PRO A 506 0.34 -29.41 15.35
N LEU A 507 1.28 -28.50 15.12
CA LEU A 507 1.32 -27.15 15.70
C LEU A 507 0.95 -26.06 14.69
N LEU A 508 0.96 -26.40 13.40
CA LEU A 508 0.67 -25.48 12.30
C LEU A 508 -0.83 -25.22 12.26
N ARG A 509 -1.26 -24.17 12.98
CA ARG A 509 -2.57 -23.52 12.76
C ARG A 509 -2.63 -22.70 11.47
N TRP A 510 -1.59 -22.78 10.64
CA TRP A 510 -1.45 -22.05 9.39
C TRP A 510 -1.50 -23.02 8.22
N LEU A 511 -2.23 -22.63 7.17
CA LEU A 511 -2.13 -23.31 5.88
C LEU A 511 -0.66 -23.35 5.40
N PRO A 512 -0.18 -24.48 4.85
CA PRO A 512 1.10 -24.55 4.15
C PRO A 512 1.21 -23.45 3.08
N VAL A 513 2.44 -23.05 2.74
CA VAL A 513 2.69 -21.95 1.79
C VAL A 513 2.04 -22.22 0.44
N GLU A 514 2.13 -23.44 -0.08
CA GLU A 514 1.48 -23.82 -1.34
C GLU A 514 -0.04 -23.65 -1.28
N ALA A 515 -0.68 -24.13 -0.21
CA ALA A 515 -2.12 -23.97 0.00
C ALA A 515 -2.53 -22.50 0.13
N ARG A 516 -1.67 -21.64 0.72
CA ARG A 516 -1.90 -20.18 0.81
C ARG A 516 -1.86 -19.51 -0.55
N ILE A 517 -0.89 -19.87 -1.39
CA ILE A 517 -0.80 -19.37 -2.77
C ILE A 517 -2.08 -19.76 -3.52
N ARG A 518 -2.47 -21.04 -3.46
CA ARG A 518 -3.68 -21.53 -4.11
C ARG A 518 -4.95 -20.83 -3.61
N TYR A 519 -5.10 -20.66 -2.30
CA TYR A 519 -6.21 -19.93 -1.70
C TYR A 519 -6.27 -18.49 -2.21
N LYS A 520 -5.14 -17.77 -2.25
CA LYS A 520 -5.09 -16.40 -2.75
C LYS A 520 -5.52 -16.31 -4.21
N THR A 521 -5.00 -17.19 -5.06
CA THR A 521 -5.36 -17.25 -6.48
C THR A 521 -6.86 -17.51 -6.65
N MET A 522 -7.45 -18.41 -5.86
CA MET A 522 -8.90 -18.67 -5.90
C MET A 522 -9.74 -17.46 -5.48
N VAL A 523 -9.32 -16.70 -4.45
CA VAL A 523 -10.03 -15.49 -4.01
C VAL A 523 -10.04 -14.44 -5.13
N LEU A 524 -8.89 -14.24 -5.81
CA LEU A 524 -8.79 -13.31 -6.92
C LEU A 524 -9.62 -13.75 -8.13
N ALA A 525 -9.58 -15.05 -8.46
CA ALA A 525 -10.38 -15.68 -9.50
C ALA A 525 -11.89 -15.51 -9.24
N TYR A 526 -12.34 -15.76 -8.01
CA TYR A 526 -13.73 -15.55 -7.61
C TYR A 526 -14.14 -14.08 -7.76
N GLY A 527 -13.28 -13.15 -7.35
CA GLY A 527 -13.52 -11.72 -7.51
C GLY A 527 -13.64 -11.31 -8.98
N ALA A 528 -12.83 -11.90 -9.87
CA ALA A 528 -12.91 -11.65 -11.31
C ALA A 528 -14.25 -12.14 -11.90
N VAL A 529 -14.74 -13.32 -11.50
CA VAL A 529 -16.04 -13.86 -11.95
C VAL A 529 -17.22 -13.05 -11.42
N ARG A 530 -17.14 -12.56 -10.18
CA ARG A 530 -18.22 -11.78 -9.54
C ARG A 530 -18.19 -10.29 -9.88
N GLY A 531 -17.25 -9.83 -10.69
CA GLY A 531 -17.13 -8.42 -11.05
C GLY A 531 -16.61 -7.53 -9.91
N THR A 532 -16.01 -8.09 -8.87
CA THR A 532 -15.46 -7.34 -7.72
C THR A 532 -13.95 -7.14 -7.81
N ALA A 533 -13.27 -7.77 -8.77
CA ALA A 533 -11.86 -7.53 -9.08
C ALA A 533 -11.72 -6.38 -10.11
N PRO A 534 -10.51 -5.84 -10.34
CA PRO A 534 -10.28 -4.83 -11.36
C PRO A 534 -10.68 -5.29 -12.77
N PRO A 535 -11.16 -4.38 -13.65
CA PRO A 535 -11.62 -4.73 -15.00
C PRO A 535 -10.60 -5.54 -15.81
N TYR A 536 -9.31 -5.21 -15.70
CA TYR A 536 -8.24 -5.93 -16.38
C TYR A 536 -8.08 -7.40 -15.92
N LEU A 537 -8.41 -7.73 -14.66
CA LEU A 537 -8.43 -9.13 -14.22
C LEU A 537 -9.72 -9.84 -14.65
N GLN A 538 -10.84 -9.13 -14.70
CA GLN A 538 -12.09 -9.67 -15.23
C GLN A 538 -11.95 -10.03 -16.72
N ALA A 539 -11.17 -9.25 -17.47
CA ALA A 539 -10.88 -9.50 -18.88
C ALA A 539 -10.08 -10.79 -19.13
N LEU A 540 -9.31 -11.27 -18.14
CA LEU A 540 -8.57 -12.54 -18.22
C LEU A 540 -9.46 -13.79 -18.10
N HIS A 541 -10.78 -13.63 -17.91
CA HIS A 541 -11.69 -14.75 -17.72
C HIS A 541 -11.95 -15.53 -19.04
N PRO A 542 -11.83 -16.88 -19.04
CA PRO A 542 -11.82 -17.70 -20.26
C PRO A 542 -13.09 -17.66 -21.13
N ASN A 543 -14.25 -17.27 -20.58
CA ASN A 543 -15.49 -17.13 -21.37
C ASN A 543 -15.51 -15.91 -22.32
N LYS A 544 -14.40 -15.18 -22.48
CA LYS A 544 -14.22 -14.12 -23.49
C LYS A 544 -13.23 -14.48 -24.61
N GLY A 545 -13.02 -15.77 -24.87
CA GLY A 545 -12.41 -16.23 -26.13
C GLY A 545 -10.88 -16.23 -26.19
N THR A 546 -10.19 -16.25 -25.05
CA THR A 546 -8.73 -16.40 -25.01
C THR A 546 -8.34 -17.53 -24.06
N ALA A 547 -7.56 -18.49 -24.57
CA ALA A 547 -7.13 -19.67 -23.84
C ALA A 547 -6.05 -19.29 -22.80
N PHE A 548 -6.46 -19.02 -21.55
CA PHE A 548 -5.55 -18.71 -20.45
C PHE A 548 -5.65 -19.78 -19.34
N ILE A 549 -4.60 -20.60 -19.18
CA ILE A 549 -4.66 -21.88 -18.41
C ILE A 549 -3.73 -21.94 -17.18
N HIS A 550 -2.95 -20.93 -16.81
CA HIS A 550 -2.03 -21.07 -15.67
C HIS A 550 -2.51 -20.48 -14.32
N LEU A 551 -3.47 -19.55 -14.33
CA LEU A 551 -4.05 -18.96 -13.10
C LEU A 551 -5.38 -19.61 -12.69
N TRP A 552 -6.06 -20.28 -13.61
CA TRP A 552 -7.38 -20.85 -13.36
C TRP A 552 -7.27 -22.36 -13.08
N PRO A 553 -7.74 -22.86 -11.92
CA PRO A 553 -7.82 -24.31 -11.71
C PRO A 553 -8.74 -24.92 -12.78
N ALA A 554 -8.31 -26.06 -13.37
CA ALA A 554 -9.04 -26.77 -14.43
C ALA A 554 -10.48 -27.19 -14.06
N ARG A 555 -10.81 -27.13 -12.76
CA ARG A 555 -12.16 -27.31 -12.23
C ARG A 555 -12.37 -26.28 -11.12
N LEU A 556 -13.46 -25.50 -11.20
CA LEU A 556 -13.95 -24.77 -10.03
C LEU A 556 -14.34 -25.83 -8.98
N PRO A 557 -13.92 -25.70 -7.72
CA PRO A 557 -14.23 -26.70 -6.70
C PRO A 557 -15.75 -26.79 -6.53
N THR A 558 -16.25 -28.02 -6.47
CA THR A 558 -17.64 -28.29 -6.04
C THR A 558 -17.77 -28.00 -4.55
N SER A 559 -19.00 -27.75 -4.07
CA SER A 559 -19.31 -27.31 -2.70
C SER A 559 -18.71 -28.18 -1.58
N GLU A 560 -18.37 -29.44 -1.87
CA GLU A 560 -17.76 -30.38 -0.92
C GLU A 560 -16.23 -30.21 -0.76
N GLU A 561 -15.52 -29.76 -1.79
CA GLU A 561 -14.04 -29.62 -1.75
C GLU A 561 -13.57 -28.36 -0.99
N ALA A 562 -14.49 -27.46 -0.63
CA ALA A 562 -14.20 -26.20 0.08
C ALA A 562 -14.22 -26.33 1.63
N GLN A 563 -14.37 -27.54 2.18
CA GLN A 563 -14.32 -27.76 3.62
C GLN A 563 -12.88 -27.80 4.13
N PHE A 564 -12.32 -26.63 4.45
CA PHE A 564 -11.14 -26.53 5.32
C PHE A 564 -11.57 -26.11 6.72
N PRO A 565 -11.11 -26.80 7.79
CA PRO A 565 -11.42 -26.42 9.16
C PRO A 565 -10.63 -25.14 9.53
N LEU A 566 -11.21 -23.97 9.27
CA LEU A 566 -10.67 -22.69 9.70
C LEU A 566 -11.24 -22.34 11.08
N SER A 567 -10.37 -22.34 12.10
CA SER A 567 -10.64 -21.60 13.33
C SER A 567 -10.56 -20.10 13.03
N PRO A 568 -11.44 -19.24 13.59
CA PRO A 568 -11.44 -17.81 13.31
C PRO A 568 -10.14 -17.16 13.83
N VAL A 569 -9.21 -16.87 12.92
CA VAL A 569 -8.03 -16.05 13.22
C VAL A 569 -8.51 -14.60 13.36
N LYS A 570 -8.37 -14.02 14.56
CA LYS A 570 -8.49 -12.57 14.74
C LYS A 570 -7.46 -11.89 13.85
N THR A 571 -7.92 -11.18 12.83
CA THR A 571 -7.08 -10.38 11.94
C THR A 571 -6.44 -9.25 12.75
N VAL A 572 -5.17 -9.41 13.14
CA VAL A 572 -4.39 -8.30 13.69
C VAL A 572 -3.95 -7.42 12.52
N ARG A 573 -4.70 -6.35 12.25
CA ARG A 573 -4.29 -5.30 11.30
C ARG A 573 -3.01 -4.64 11.81
N CYS A 574 -1.87 -4.99 11.22
CA CYS A 574 -0.63 -4.24 11.41
C CYS A 574 -0.63 -3.01 10.51
N SER A 575 -0.38 -1.86 11.11
CA SER A 575 -0.33 -0.55 10.46
C SER A 575 0.84 -0.46 9.49
N GLY A 576 0.54 -0.36 8.19
CA GLY A 576 1.55 -0.16 7.17
C GLY A 576 1.08 -0.05 5.73
N THR A 577 -0.21 0.19 5.45
CA THR A 577 -0.76 0.68 4.15
C THR A 577 -2.29 0.82 4.29
N PRO A 578 -2.93 1.81 3.65
CA PRO A 578 -4.38 1.97 3.71
C PRO A 578 -5.06 1.06 2.67
N MET A 579 -5.71 -0.01 3.12
CA MET A 579 -6.79 -0.65 2.35
C MET A 579 -8.09 -0.42 3.14
N VAL A 580 -9.01 0.32 2.52
CA VAL A 580 -10.36 0.57 3.01
C VAL A 580 -11.26 -0.42 2.29
N GLU A 581 -11.82 -1.35 3.05
CA GLU A 581 -12.82 -2.30 2.58
C GLU A 581 -14.11 -1.94 3.35
N GLN A 582 -15.10 -1.39 2.65
CA GLN A 582 -16.45 -1.16 3.17
C GLN A 582 -17.45 -1.77 2.19
N ALA A 583 -18.27 -2.69 2.71
CA ALA A 583 -19.37 -3.30 1.99
C ALA A 583 -20.62 -2.40 2.03
N HIS A 584 -21.39 -2.38 0.94
CA HIS A 584 -22.74 -1.81 0.87
C HIS A 584 -23.77 -2.94 0.73
N SER A 585 -24.93 -2.75 1.37
CA SER A 585 -26.15 -3.52 1.11
C SER A 585 -27.37 -2.57 1.17
N ARG A 586 -28.18 -2.62 0.10
CA ARG A 586 -29.57 -2.16 -0.10
C ARG A 586 -30.17 -3.25 -1.01
N ARG A 587 -31.41 -3.76 -0.92
CA ARG A 587 -32.74 -3.23 -0.51
C ARG A 587 -33.73 -4.42 -0.32
N GLN A 588 -34.79 -4.19 0.51
CA GLN A 588 -36.27 -4.47 0.39
C GLN A 588 -36.77 -5.75 -0.33
N ASP A 589 -37.96 -6.31 -0.10
CA ASP A 589 -39.03 -6.37 0.92
C ASP A 589 -39.98 -7.49 0.42
N SER A 590 -40.64 -8.23 1.30
CA SER A 590 -42.03 -8.74 1.15
C SER A 590 -42.38 -9.69 2.30
N GLY A 591 -43.49 -9.41 2.98
CA GLY A 591 -43.95 -10.13 4.16
C GLY A 591 -45.06 -11.14 3.87
N VAL A 592 -45.30 -12.03 4.83
CA VAL A 592 -46.60 -12.65 5.16
C VAL A 592 -46.60 -13.02 6.65
N ASN A 593 -47.71 -12.72 7.33
CA ASN A 593 -48.04 -13.01 8.75
C ASN A 593 -48.37 -14.48 9.01
N HIS A 594 -48.08 -15.00 10.22
CA HIS A 594 -49.02 -15.80 11.02
C HIS A 594 -48.65 -15.85 12.52
N HIS A 595 -49.68 -16.08 13.34
CA HIS A 595 -49.83 -15.77 14.78
C HIS A 595 -49.52 -16.95 15.75
N LEU A 596 -48.98 -16.59 16.93
CA LEU A 596 -49.20 -17.11 18.33
C LEU A 596 -48.63 -18.49 18.76
N PRO A 597 -48.44 -18.78 20.08
CA PRO A 597 -48.35 -17.93 21.30
C PRO A 597 -47.14 -18.22 22.25
N GLU A 598 -47.08 -17.46 23.35
CA GLU A 598 -46.01 -17.27 24.36
C GLU A 598 -45.86 -18.39 25.43
N THR A 599 -44.65 -18.51 26.03
CA THR A 599 -44.34 -18.94 27.44
C THR A 599 -42.81 -18.88 27.72
N PRO A 600 -42.30 -18.85 28.98
CA PRO A 600 -41.56 -17.71 29.52
C PRO A 600 -40.02 -17.85 29.61
N GLU A 601 -39.43 -16.72 29.98
CA GLU A 601 -38.03 -16.29 29.87
C GLU A 601 -36.98 -17.10 30.63
N THR A 602 -35.83 -17.32 29.96
CA THR A 602 -34.50 -17.54 30.56
C THR A 602 -33.53 -16.49 30.00
N PRO A 603 -32.58 -15.97 30.80
CA PRO A 603 -31.79 -14.80 30.41
C PRO A 603 -30.76 -15.14 29.31
N PRO A 604 -30.54 -14.27 28.30
CA PRO A 604 -29.67 -14.61 27.18
C PRO A 604 -28.18 -14.50 27.57
N PRO A 605 -27.32 -15.39 27.06
CA PRO A 605 -25.87 -15.29 27.25
C PRO A 605 -25.30 -14.08 26.47
N PRO A 606 -24.12 -13.56 26.87
CA PRO A 606 -23.56 -12.33 26.32
C PRO A 606 -23.36 -12.40 24.81
N LYS A 607 -23.82 -11.35 24.12
CA LYS A 607 -23.86 -11.20 22.66
C LYS A 607 -22.50 -11.52 22.03
N ARG A 608 -22.39 -12.70 21.41
CA ARG A 608 -21.34 -13.02 20.43
C ARG A 608 -21.55 -12.13 19.20
N PHE A 609 -20.56 -11.30 18.88
CA PHE A 609 -20.48 -10.62 17.58
C PHE A 609 -20.50 -11.68 16.47
N ARG A 610 -21.62 -11.75 15.75
CA ARG A 610 -21.84 -12.65 14.62
C ARG A 610 -21.10 -12.11 13.41
N CYS A 611 -20.07 -12.84 12.95
CA CYS A 611 -19.36 -12.56 11.71
C CYS A 611 -20.15 -13.16 10.54
N THR A 612 -20.78 -12.30 9.73
CA THR A 612 -21.80 -12.67 8.72
C THR A 612 -21.24 -13.40 7.48
N ILE A 613 -19.91 -13.50 7.32
CA ILE A 613 -19.27 -14.19 6.18
C ILE A 613 -19.32 -15.73 6.32
N VAL A 614 -19.40 -16.26 7.55
CA VAL A 614 -19.41 -17.73 7.78
C VAL A 614 -20.81 -18.35 7.60
N LYS A 615 -21.89 -17.55 7.66
CA LYS A 615 -23.27 -18.06 7.53
C LYS A 615 -23.78 -18.24 6.10
N TRP A 616 -23.18 -17.60 5.10
CA TRP A 616 -23.65 -17.75 3.72
C TRP A 616 -23.37 -19.13 3.10
N LEU A 617 -22.42 -19.88 3.65
CA LEU A 617 -22.16 -21.28 3.26
C LEU A 617 -23.21 -22.28 3.79
N PHE A 618 -24.08 -21.87 4.73
CA PHE A 618 -25.05 -22.77 5.38
C PHE A 618 -26.52 -22.56 4.96
N HIS A 619 -26.84 -21.59 4.10
CA HIS A 619 -28.23 -21.34 3.66
C HIS A 619 -28.48 -21.56 2.16
N TRP A 620 -27.53 -22.21 1.48
CA TRP A 620 -27.70 -22.77 0.13
C TRP A 620 -27.45 -24.29 0.14
N ILE A 621 -27.82 -24.92 1.27
CA ILE A 621 -27.88 -26.36 1.48
C ILE A 621 -29.18 -26.62 2.28
N SER A 622 -30.29 -26.64 1.56
CA SER A 622 -31.52 -27.38 1.84
C SER A 622 -32.21 -27.60 0.51
#